data_AF-A0A7C4WW86-F1
#
_entry.id   AF-A0A7C4WW86-F1
#
_cell.length_a   1.000
_cell.length_b   1.000
_cell.length_c   1.000
_cell.angle_alpha   90.00
_cell.angle_beta   90.00
_cell.angle_gamma   90.00
#
_symmetry.space_group_name_H-M   'P 1'
#
loop_
_entity.id
_entity.type
_entity.pdbx_description
1 polymer ?
#
loop_
_entity_poly.entity_id
_entity_poly.type
_entity_poly.pdbx_seq_one_letter_code
_entity_poly.pdbx_strand_id
1 'polypeptide(L)'
;MIRSMSSSPSRRRTAYFPRALEWLREPMLLMAATFLVVYIIMAALNVAFVMEAAARAGKHPIIWVLLQALNFAAGFAILIMGVRMIIAELIPSFKGIAERIVPGAIPALDCPLFFPYGQVLMAYGGLIGMLTMVVVSLIFAGARYPFFIFAPTMSVWFHGATAGVYGNKYWGIPGAILGGVVAGVLMGVGQALMWPVMGFANGDFFSWASDTDYVLWPLLIALVGRILGR
;
A
#
# COMPACT_ATOMS: atom_id res chain seq x y z
N MET A 1 -5.38 19.96 -6.16
CA MET A 1 -4.85 19.03 -5.13
C MET A 1 -3.32 19.04 -5.05
N ILE A 2 -2.59 18.78 -6.15
CA ILE A 2 -1.11 18.75 -6.20
C ILE A 2 -0.45 20.07 -5.73
N ARG A 3 -0.97 21.24 -6.15
CA ARG A 3 -0.47 22.55 -5.68
C ARG A 3 -0.52 22.74 -4.17
N SER A 4 -1.45 22.08 -3.48
CA SER A 4 -1.54 22.11 -2.01
C SER A 4 -0.56 21.15 -1.31
N MET A 5 0.09 20.25 -2.07
CA MET A 5 1.16 19.39 -1.56
C MET A 5 2.54 20.04 -1.72
N SER A 6 2.68 21.02 -2.60
CA SER A 6 3.94 21.77 -2.79
C SER A 6 4.11 22.99 -1.87
N SER A 7 3.08 23.39 -1.10
CA SER A 7 3.01 24.75 -0.51
C SER A 7 3.10 24.85 1.02
N SER A 8 3.71 23.90 1.75
CA SER A 8 3.94 24.08 3.20
C SER A 8 5.36 23.70 3.61
N PRO A 9 6.25 24.70 3.79
CA PRO A 9 7.60 24.48 4.33
C PRO A 9 7.63 24.26 5.85
N SER A 10 6.53 24.47 6.59
CA SER A 10 6.59 24.82 8.01
C SER A 10 6.18 23.75 9.04
N ARG A 11 6.01 22.47 8.66
CA ARG A 11 5.65 21.43 9.65
C ARG A 11 6.27 20.04 9.42
N ARG A 12 7.47 19.97 8.84
CA ARG A 12 8.24 18.71 8.82
C ARG A 12 8.71 18.39 10.25
N ARG A 13 7.87 17.74 11.04
CA ARG A 13 8.35 16.95 12.18
C ARG A 13 9.10 15.76 11.60
N THR A 14 10.36 15.98 11.22
CA THR A 14 11.32 14.90 10.98
C THR A 14 11.36 14.06 12.24
N ALA A 15 11.10 12.76 12.09
CA ALA A 15 11.38 11.81 13.17
C ALA A 15 12.83 12.04 13.63
N TYR A 16 13.02 12.31 14.93
CA TYR A 16 14.35 12.41 15.52
C TYR A 16 14.96 11.01 15.53
N PHE A 17 15.70 10.68 14.48
CA PHE A 17 16.50 9.47 14.48
C PHE A 17 17.75 9.70 15.34
N PRO A 18 18.13 8.73 16.19
CA PRO A 18 19.45 8.74 16.80
C PRO A 18 20.51 8.69 15.70
N ARG A 19 21.71 9.20 15.97
CA ARG A 19 22.80 9.39 14.98
C ARG A 19 23.11 8.11 14.15
N ALA A 20 22.95 6.93 14.75
CA ALA A 20 23.15 5.64 14.08
C ALA A 20 22.07 5.28 13.03
N LEU A 21 20.88 5.88 13.12
CA LEU A 21 19.73 5.64 12.22
C LEU A 21 19.47 6.83 11.29
N GLU A 22 20.37 7.79 11.22
CA GLU A 22 20.19 8.98 10.39
C GLU A 22 20.11 8.67 8.89
N TRP A 23 20.71 7.56 8.46
CA TRP A 23 20.62 7.03 7.10
C TRP A 23 19.19 6.63 6.70
N LEU A 24 18.30 6.33 7.66
CA LEU A 24 16.88 6.08 7.42
C LEU A 24 16.11 7.34 6.99
N ARG A 25 16.75 8.51 6.97
CA ARG A 25 16.19 9.72 6.36
C ARG A 25 16.23 9.67 4.85
N GLU A 26 17.15 8.89 4.28
CA GLU A 26 17.21 8.67 2.84
C GLU A 26 16.04 7.73 2.47
N PRO A 27 15.10 8.17 1.61
CA PRO A 27 13.86 7.42 1.41
C PRO A 27 14.05 6.05 0.75
N MET A 28 15.05 5.89 -0.13
CA MET A 28 15.35 4.62 -0.78
C MET A 28 15.94 3.62 0.22
N LEU A 29 16.82 4.05 1.11
CA LEU A 29 17.38 3.24 2.19
C LEU A 29 16.33 2.87 3.23
N LEU A 30 15.44 3.81 3.59
CA LEU A 30 14.31 3.52 4.47
C LEU A 30 13.39 2.46 3.89
N MET A 31 13.09 2.57 2.60
CA MET A 31 12.28 1.59 1.88
C MET A 31 12.97 0.23 1.83
N ALA A 32 14.25 0.20 1.49
CA ALA A 32 15.04 -1.03 1.50
C ALA A 32 15.04 -1.69 2.90
N ALA A 33 15.27 -0.91 3.95
CA ALA A 33 15.25 -1.38 5.33
C ALA A 33 13.86 -1.90 5.75
N THR A 34 12.80 -1.18 5.36
CA THR A 34 11.41 -1.55 5.65
C THR A 34 11.06 -2.91 5.03
N PHE A 35 11.32 -3.07 3.73
CA PHE A 35 11.02 -4.33 3.05
C PHE A 35 11.95 -5.44 3.49
N LEU A 36 13.22 -5.14 3.81
CA LEU A 36 14.11 -6.12 4.42
C LEU A 36 13.54 -6.71 5.71
N VAL A 37 13.02 -5.87 6.61
CA VAL A 37 12.35 -6.33 7.83
C VAL A 37 11.15 -7.20 7.51
N VAL A 38 10.31 -6.80 6.54
CA VAL A 38 9.15 -7.60 6.10
C VAL A 38 9.59 -8.96 5.56
N TYR A 39 10.59 -9.02 4.68
CA TYR A 39 11.10 -10.26 4.12
C TYR A 39 11.72 -11.17 5.18
N ILE A 40 12.42 -10.61 6.19
CA ILE A 40 12.95 -11.38 7.31
C ILE A 40 11.81 -11.99 8.14
N ILE A 41 10.77 -11.23 8.45
CA ILE A 41 9.60 -11.74 9.19
C ILE A 41 8.91 -12.85 8.40
N MET A 42 8.65 -12.64 7.11
CA MET A 42 8.05 -13.66 6.25
C MET A 42 8.92 -14.91 6.13
N ALA A 43 10.23 -14.75 6.05
CA ALA A 43 11.17 -15.85 6.04
C ALA A 43 11.15 -16.66 7.34
N ALA A 44 11.02 -15.99 8.48
CA ALA A 44 10.90 -16.64 9.78
C ALA A 44 9.57 -17.40 9.95
N LEU A 45 8.48 -16.86 9.38
CA LEU A 45 7.15 -17.51 9.41
C LEU A 45 7.06 -18.73 8.50
N ASN A 46 7.85 -18.80 7.43
CA ASN A 46 7.85 -19.92 6.50
C ASN A 46 9.28 -20.31 6.07
N VAL A 47 10.05 -20.84 7.03
CA VAL A 47 11.43 -21.26 6.81
C VAL A 47 11.53 -22.35 5.74
N ALA A 48 10.58 -23.29 5.70
CA ALA A 48 10.58 -24.37 4.73
C ALA A 48 10.52 -23.85 3.28
N PHE A 49 9.63 -22.89 3.01
CA PHE A 49 9.54 -22.25 1.69
C PHE A 49 10.85 -21.53 1.32
N VAL A 50 11.45 -20.81 2.27
CA VAL A 50 12.71 -20.09 2.02
C VAL A 50 13.84 -21.07 1.71
N MET A 51 13.96 -22.17 2.44
CA MET A 51 14.96 -23.20 2.18
C MET A 51 14.81 -23.77 0.76
N GLU A 52 13.59 -24.10 0.37
CA GLU A 52 13.30 -24.64 -0.97
C GLU A 52 13.57 -23.61 -2.07
N ALA A 53 13.07 -22.38 -1.92
CA ALA A 53 13.25 -21.31 -2.90
C ALA A 53 14.72 -20.93 -3.06
N ALA A 54 15.47 -20.88 -1.96
CA ALA A 54 16.90 -20.60 -1.97
C ALA A 54 17.71 -21.73 -2.63
N ALA A 55 17.36 -22.99 -2.34
CA ALA A 55 17.99 -24.15 -2.97
C ALA A 55 17.75 -24.17 -4.49
N ARG A 56 16.53 -23.90 -4.95
CA ARG A 56 16.19 -23.78 -6.38
C ARG A 56 16.99 -22.66 -7.06
N ALA A 57 17.27 -21.58 -6.34
CA ALA A 57 18.09 -20.47 -6.84
C ALA A 57 19.61 -20.72 -6.73
N GLY A 58 20.04 -21.85 -6.15
CA GLY A 58 21.44 -22.16 -5.89
C GLY A 58 22.10 -21.17 -4.91
N LYS A 59 21.34 -20.66 -3.93
CA LYS A 59 21.82 -19.64 -2.97
C LYS A 59 21.65 -20.11 -1.53
N HIS A 60 22.49 -19.59 -0.64
CA HIS A 60 22.27 -19.73 0.79
C HIS A 60 20.95 -19.01 1.19
N PRO A 61 20.09 -19.60 2.05
CA PRO A 61 18.79 -19.05 2.45
C PRO A 61 18.85 -17.59 2.90
N ILE A 62 19.82 -17.25 3.78
CA ILE A 62 20.01 -15.87 4.27
C ILE A 62 20.34 -14.92 3.12
N ILE A 63 21.22 -15.33 2.20
CA ILE A 63 21.62 -14.52 1.04
C ILE A 63 20.42 -14.34 0.11
N TRP A 64 19.62 -15.39 -0.08
CA TRP A 64 18.42 -15.32 -0.91
C TRP A 64 17.42 -14.28 -0.36
N VAL A 65 17.13 -14.30 0.94
CA VAL A 65 16.22 -13.32 1.58
C VAL A 65 16.76 -11.89 1.44
N LEU A 66 18.06 -11.68 1.66
CA LEU A 66 18.70 -10.37 1.47
C LEU A 66 18.55 -9.88 0.03
N LEU A 67 18.77 -10.76 -0.96
CA LEU A 67 18.63 -10.41 -2.37
C LEU A 67 17.16 -10.10 -2.74
N GLN A 68 16.18 -10.81 -2.18
CA GLN A 68 14.77 -10.48 -2.42
C GLN A 68 14.41 -9.08 -1.91
N ALA A 69 14.87 -8.73 -0.71
CA ALA A 69 14.68 -7.39 -0.16
C ALA A 69 15.34 -6.30 -1.00
N LEU A 70 16.58 -6.52 -1.45
CA LEU A 70 17.32 -5.59 -2.31
C LEU A 70 16.67 -5.44 -3.70
N ASN A 71 16.22 -6.55 -4.29
CA ASN A 71 15.50 -6.52 -5.58
C ASN A 71 14.20 -5.72 -5.47
N PHE A 72 13.46 -5.87 -4.37
CA PHE A 72 12.27 -5.07 -4.12
C PHE A 72 12.62 -3.57 -4.03
N ALA A 73 13.67 -3.22 -3.27
CA ALA A 73 14.12 -1.84 -3.15
C ALA A 73 14.54 -1.23 -4.51
N ALA A 74 15.24 -2.01 -5.34
CA ALA A 74 15.63 -1.61 -6.69
C ALA A 74 14.41 -1.40 -7.59
N GLY A 75 13.46 -2.34 -7.59
CA GLY A 75 12.19 -2.21 -8.32
C GLY A 75 11.40 -0.97 -7.89
N PHE A 76 11.40 -0.67 -6.59
CA PHE A 76 10.74 0.53 -6.08
C PHE A 76 11.43 1.83 -6.51
N ALA A 77 12.77 1.85 -6.54
CA ALA A 77 13.50 3.01 -7.05
C ALA A 77 13.19 3.29 -8.52
N ILE A 78 13.12 2.23 -9.33
CA ILE A 78 12.67 2.32 -10.73
C ILE A 78 11.23 2.86 -10.80
N LEU A 79 10.33 2.37 -9.94
CA LEU A 79 8.94 2.86 -9.87
C LEU A 79 8.88 4.36 -9.59
N ILE A 80 9.61 4.86 -8.59
CA ILE A 80 9.62 6.30 -8.25
C ILE A 80 10.21 7.14 -9.38
N MET A 81 11.26 6.65 -10.05
CA MET A 81 11.86 7.32 -11.20
C MET A 81 10.85 7.39 -12.36
N GLY A 82 10.16 6.29 -12.66
CA GLY A 82 9.12 6.21 -13.68
C GLY A 82 7.94 7.12 -13.39
N VAL A 83 7.44 7.13 -12.15
CA VAL A 83 6.33 8.02 -11.73
C VAL A 83 6.73 9.48 -11.93
N ARG A 84 7.93 9.89 -11.52
CA ARG A 84 8.40 11.27 -11.72
C ARG A 84 8.49 11.66 -13.20
N MET A 85 8.94 10.73 -14.04
CA MET A 85 9.01 10.92 -15.48
C MET A 85 7.61 11.09 -16.08
N ILE A 86 6.67 10.20 -15.74
CA ILE A 86 5.28 10.28 -16.22
C ILE A 86 4.65 11.60 -15.75
N ILE A 87 4.87 12.03 -14.51
CA ILE A 87 4.35 13.32 -14.00
C ILE A 87 4.81 14.49 -14.87
N ALA A 88 6.09 14.50 -15.26
CA ALA A 88 6.68 15.60 -16.01
C ALA A 88 6.06 15.78 -17.39
N GLU A 89 5.69 14.68 -18.05
CA GLU A 89 5.12 14.70 -19.40
C GLU A 89 3.59 14.73 -19.39
N LEU A 90 2.97 13.90 -18.54
CA LEU A 90 1.53 13.65 -18.56
C LEU A 90 0.72 14.86 -18.05
N ILE A 91 1.21 15.57 -17.03
CA ILE A 91 0.49 16.74 -16.48
C ILE A 91 0.40 17.88 -17.52
N PRO A 92 1.49 18.32 -18.17
CA PRO A 92 1.41 19.31 -19.24
C PRO A 92 0.54 18.87 -20.43
N SER A 93 0.67 17.61 -20.88
CA SER A 93 -0.12 17.09 -21.99
C SER A 93 -1.62 17.09 -21.70
N PHE A 94 -2.04 16.62 -20.51
CA PHE A 94 -3.46 16.68 -20.13
C PHE A 94 -3.97 18.10 -20.01
N LYS A 95 -3.15 19.02 -19.48
CA LYS A 95 -3.54 20.42 -19.37
C LYS A 95 -3.80 21.03 -20.76
N GLY A 96 -2.92 20.76 -21.74
CA GLY A 96 -3.08 21.27 -23.11
C GLY A 96 -4.34 20.76 -23.82
N ILE A 97 -4.74 19.50 -23.58
CA ILE A 97 -5.98 18.93 -24.13
C ILE A 97 -7.21 19.44 -23.36
N ALA A 98 -7.15 19.44 -22.02
CA ALA A 98 -8.25 19.86 -21.16
C ALA A 98 -8.66 21.31 -21.40
N GLU A 99 -7.70 22.22 -21.62
CA GLU A 99 -7.98 23.63 -21.93
C GLU A 99 -8.82 23.82 -23.20
N ARG A 100 -8.79 22.87 -24.14
CA ARG A 100 -9.60 22.92 -25.38
C ARG A 100 -10.93 22.18 -25.28
N ILE A 101 -10.96 21.02 -24.61
CA ILE A 101 -12.13 20.13 -24.62
C ILE A 101 -13.01 20.34 -23.37
N VAL A 102 -12.41 20.40 -22.19
CA VAL A 102 -13.12 20.53 -20.91
C VAL A 102 -12.40 21.53 -20.01
N PRO A 103 -12.61 22.85 -20.23
CA PRO A 103 -11.94 23.90 -19.47
C PRO A 103 -12.16 23.72 -17.97
N GLY A 104 -11.07 23.72 -17.20
CA GLY A 104 -11.11 23.57 -15.74
C GLY A 104 -11.15 22.12 -15.23
N ALA A 105 -11.13 21.11 -16.10
CA ALA A 105 -10.99 19.72 -15.67
C ALA A 105 -9.66 19.47 -14.94
N ILE A 106 -9.71 18.71 -13.84
CA ILE A 106 -8.53 18.30 -13.07
C ILE A 106 -8.26 16.83 -13.42
N PRO A 107 -7.09 16.48 -13.99
CA PRO A 107 -6.79 15.09 -14.32
C PRO A 107 -6.64 14.26 -13.03
N ALA A 108 -7.38 13.16 -12.96
CA ALA A 108 -7.22 12.14 -11.93
C ALA A 108 -6.19 11.11 -12.44
N LEU A 109 -5.06 11.02 -11.74
CA LEU A 109 -3.98 10.06 -12.02
C LEU A 109 -3.85 9.10 -10.83
N ASP A 110 -3.15 7.99 -11.06
CA ASP A 110 -2.97 6.92 -10.07
C ASP A 110 -2.31 7.42 -8.77
N CYS A 111 -2.62 6.76 -7.66
CA CYS A 111 -2.17 7.14 -6.32
C CYS A 111 -0.64 7.27 -6.13
N PRO A 112 0.24 6.55 -6.87
CA PRO A 112 1.69 6.73 -6.77
C PRO A 112 2.16 8.13 -7.16
N LEU A 113 1.34 8.89 -7.88
CA LEU A 113 1.54 10.31 -8.16
C LEU A 113 1.95 11.10 -6.91
N PHE A 114 1.41 10.72 -5.75
CA PHE A 114 1.61 11.41 -4.49
C PHE A 114 2.85 10.96 -3.72
N PHE A 115 3.43 9.81 -4.08
CA PHE A 115 4.55 9.19 -3.37
C PHE A 115 5.81 10.07 -3.32
N PRO A 116 6.21 10.76 -4.41
CA PRO A 116 7.37 11.65 -4.37
C PRO A 116 7.26 12.80 -3.35
N TYR A 117 6.05 13.17 -2.93
CA TYR A 117 5.82 14.29 -2.00
C TYR A 117 5.95 13.89 -0.51
N GLY A 118 6.07 12.59 -0.19
CA GLY A 118 6.07 12.12 1.19
C GLY A 118 6.66 10.72 1.35
N GLN A 119 7.78 10.42 0.68
CA GLN A 119 8.32 9.05 0.56
C GLN A 119 8.56 8.33 1.90
N VAL A 120 9.02 9.03 2.94
CA VAL A 120 9.22 8.42 4.27
C VAL A 120 7.89 8.02 4.91
N LEU A 121 6.88 8.89 4.85
CA LEU A 121 5.59 8.64 5.50
C LEU A 121 4.70 7.72 4.68
N MET A 122 4.89 7.72 3.36
CA MET A 122 4.38 6.71 2.44
C MET A 122 4.86 5.32 2.87
N ALA A 123 6.17 5.15 3.11
CA ALA A 123 6.73 3.88 3.58
C ALA A 123 6.09 3.42 4.89
N TYR A 124 5.94 4.34 5.85
CA TYR A 124 5.30 4.06 7.14
C TYR A 124 3.84 3.65 6.97
N GLY A 125 3.05 4.44 6.24
CA GLY A 125 1.64 4.15 6.02
C GLY A 125 1.43 2.80 5.31
N GLY A 126 2.23 2.51 4.29
CA GLY A 126 2.15 1.24 3.56
C GLY A 126 2.53 0.03 4.42
N LEU A 127 3.63 0.11 5.18
CA LEU A 127 4.05 -0.95 6.10
C LEU A 127 3.00 -1.19 7.18
N ILE A 128 2.52 -0.13 7.82
CA ILE A 128 1.53 -0.23 8.90
C ILE A 128 0.21 -0.79 8.35
N GLY A 129 -0.18 -0.41 7.13
CA GLY A 129 -1.33 -1.00 6.44
C GLY A 129 -1.19 -2.51 6.25
N MET A 130 -0.06 -2.97 5.71
CA MET A 130 0.21 -4.41 5.55
C MET A 130 0.18 -5.15 6.89
N LEU A 131 0.88 -4.65 7.91
CA LEU A 131 0.91 -5.28 9.23
C LEU A 131 -0.47 -5.31 9.89
N THR A 132 -1.23 -4.23 9.75
CA THR A 132 -2.61 -4.16 10.28
C THR A 132 -3.50 -5.18 9.59
N MET A 133 -3.40 -5.33 8.26
CA MET A 133 -4.18 -6.32 7.52
C MET A 133 -3.80 -7.76 7.89
N VAL A 134 -2.52 -8.04 8.14
CA VAL A 134 -2.08 -9.34 8.67
C VAL A 134 -2.72 -9.60 10.03
N VAL A 135 -2.70 -8.63 10.95
CA VAL A 135 -3.34 -8.75 12.27
C VAL A 135 -4.84 -9.01 12.13
N VAL A 136 -5.54 -8.27 11.28
CA VAL A 136 -6.98 -8.47 11.02
C VAL A 136 -7.24 -9.87 10.48
N SER A 137 -6.42 -10.35 9.54
CA SER A 137 -6.55 -11.70 8.97
C SER A 137 -6.36 -12.78 10.02
N LEU A 138 -5.38 -12.62 10.93
CA LEU A 138 -5.16 -13.53 12.06
C LEU A 138 -6.33 -13.53 13.05
N ILE A 139 -6.96 -12.36 13.30
CA ILE A 139 -8.15 -12.26 14.14
C ILE A 139 -9.31 -13.06 13.53
N PHE A 140 -9.58 -12.90 12.23
CA PHE A 140 -10.62 -13.68 11.55
C PHE A 140 -10.32 -15.18 11.52
N ALA A 141 -9.06 -15.56 11.28
CA ALA A 141 -8.62 -16.95 11.34
C ALA A 141 -8.82 -17.56 12.74
N GLY A 142 -8.44 -16.83 13.80
CA GLY A 142 -8.66 -17.25 15.20
C GLY A 142 -10.14 -17.36 15.57
N ALA A 143 -10.98 -16.51 14.99
CA ALA A 143 -12.44 -16.57 15.12
C ALA A 143 -13.09 -17.68 14.26
N ARG A 144 -12.29 -18.49 13.55
CA ARG A 144 -12.75 -19.56 12.64
C ARG A 144 -13.70 -19.04 11.56
N TYR A 145 -13.42 -17.85 11.03
CA TYR A 145 -14.15 -17.31 9.89
C TYR A 145 -14.03 -18.26 8.69
N PRO A 146 -15.13 -18.60 7.98
CA PRO A 146 -15.13 -19.65 6.96
C PRO A 146 -14.36 -19.28 5.68
N PHE A 147 -14.02 -18.01 5.49
CA PHE A 147 -13.31 -17.53 4.31
C PHE A 147 -11.90 -17.07 4.65
N PHE A 148 -10.98 -17.29 3.71
CA PHE A 148 -9.60 -16.86 3.86
C PHE A 148 -9.48 -15.37 3.56
N ILE A 149 -9.02 -14.59 4.54
CA ILE A 149 -8.67 -13.18 4.35
C ILE A 149 -7.21 -13.12 3.89
N PHE A 150 -7.00 -12.70 2.65
CA PHE A 150 -5.70 -12.77 2.00
C PHE A 150 -4.85 -11.56 2.41
N ALA A 151 -3.79 -11.78 3.19
CA ALA A 151 -2.85 -10.74 3.59
C ALA A 151 -1.38 -11.22 3.58
N PRO A 152 -0.41 -10.33 3.34
CA PRO A 152 -0.60 -8.93 2.93
C PRO A 152 -0.73 -8.78 1.40
N THR A 153 -1.60 -7.90 0.92
CA THR A 153 -1.72 -7.59 -0.52
C THR A 153 -0.81 -6.43 -0.93
N MET A 154 -0.50 -6.36 -2.24
CA MET A 154 0.06 -5.14 -2.82
C MET A 154 -0.90 -3.96 -2.61
N SER A 155 -2.21 -4.16 -2.83
CA SER A 155 -3.19 -3.08 -2.76
C SER A 155 -3.21 -2.39 -1.38
N VAL A 156 -3.17 -3.13 -0.26
CA VAL A 156 -3.16 -2.49 1.07
C VAL A 156 -1.91 -1.64 1.31
N TRP A 157 -0.78 -2.02 0.70
CA TRP A 157 0.42 -1.21 0.78
C TRP A 157 0.23 0.12 0.03
N PHE A 158 -0.34 0.13 -1.17
CA PHE A 158 -0.56 1.36 -1.96
C PHE A 158 -1.61 2.27 -1.30
N HIS A 159 -2.70 1.70 -0.78
CA HIS A 159 -3.72 2.46 -0.04
C HIS A 159 -3.15 3.04 1.26
N GLY A 160 -2.45 2.22 2.04
CA GLY A 160 -1.77 2.66 3.27
C GLY A 160 -0.69 3.71 2.98
N ALA A 161 0.07 3.55 1.90
CA ALA A 161 1.07 4.51 1.45
C ALA A 161 0.46 5.87 1.11
N THR A 162 -0.64 5.85 0.36
CA THR A 162 -1.39 7.06 -0.01
C THR A 162 -1.97 7.74 1.23
N ALA A 163 -2.64 6.96 2.09
CA ALA A 163 -3.14 7.44 3.38
C ALA A 163 -2.02 7.96 4.29
N GLY A 164 -0.81 7.38 4.20
CA GLY A 164 0.39 7.83 4.88
C GLY A 164 0.82 9.24 4.46
N VAL A 165 0.88 9.49 3.15
CA VAL A 165 1.22 10.82 2.58
C VAL A 165 0.21 11.88 3.00
N TYR A 166 -1.09 11.59 2.85
CA TYR A 166 -2.15 12.54 3.21
C TYR A 166 -2.30 12.71 4.72
N GLY A 167 -2.26 11.61 5.47
CA GLY A 167 -2.31 11.62 6.93
C GLY A 167 -1.18 12.47 7.52
N ASN A 168 0.02 12.37 6.95
CA ASN A 168 1.13 13.26 7.34
C ASN A 168 0.85 14.73 7.04
N LYS A 169 0.27 15.03 5.88
CA LYS A 169 -0.06 16.41 5.50
C LYS A 169 -1.03 17.05 6.49
N TYR A 170 -2.05 16.33 6.94
CA TYR A 170 -3.08 16.89 7.82
C TYR A 170 -2.72 16.81 9.31
N TRP A 171 -2.09 15.71 9.75
CA TRP A 171 -1.87 15.44 11.18
C TRP A 171 -0.44 15.01 11.54
N GLY A 172 0.50 15.03 10.58
CA GLY A 172 1.88 14.61 10.80
C GLY A 172 2.02 13.09 10.96
N ILE A 173 3.10 12.64 11.61
CA ILE A 173 3.41 11.21 11.78
C ILE A 173 2.24 10.39 12.35
N PRO A 174 1.51 10.84 13.40
CA PRO A 174 0.35 10.10 13.91
C PRO A 174 -0.73 9.89 12.84
N GLY A 175 -0.95 10.89 11.97
CA GLY A 175 -1.87 10.77 10.84
C GLY A 175 -1.41 9.74 9.82
N ALA A 176 -0.10 9.65 9.56
CA ALA A 176 0.44 8.63 8.65
C ALA A 176 0.25 7.20 9.18
N ILE A 177 0.49 7.02 10.49
CA ILE A 177 0.26 5.74 11.19
C ILE A 177 -1.21 5.37 11.15
N LEU A 178 -2.09 6.29 11.54
CA LEU A 178 -3.53 6.06 11.55
C LEU A 178 -4.06 5.76 10.14
N GLY A 179 -3.55 6.47 9.12
CA GLY A 179 -3.91 6.21 7.73
C GLY A 179 -3.59 4.78 7.30
N GLY A 180 -2.41 4.27 7.65
CA GLY A 180 -2.05 2.87 7.43
C GLY A 180 -2.98 1.90 8.16
N VAL A 181 -3.24 2.13 9.46
CA VAL A 181 -4.15 1.28 10.26
C VAL A 181 -5.54 1.23 9.64
N VAL A 182 -6.10 2.40 9.30
CA VAL A 182 -7.44 2.49 8.70
C VAL A 182 -7.47 1.75 7.36
N ALA A 183 -6.46 1.92 6.49
CA ALA A 183 -6.39 1.18 5.23
C ALA A 183 -6.35 -0.34 5.45
N GLY A 184 -5.52 -0.83 6.39
CA GLY A 184 -5.42 -2.25 6.69
C GLY A 184 -6.69 -2.86 7.29
N VAL A 185 -7.36 -2.14 8.19
CA VAL A 185 -8.65 -2.56 8.76
C VAL A 185 -9.73 -2.56 7.70
N LEU A 186 -9.86 -1.48 6.92
CA LEU A 186 -10.88 -1.38 5.87
C LEU A 186 -10.73 -2.51 4.86
N MET A 187 -9.52 -2.81 4.42
CA MET A 187 -9.29 -3.89 3.47
C MET A 187 -9.53 -5.28 4.07
N GLY A 188 -8.99 -5.57 5.26
CA GLY A 188 -9.16 -6.89 5.88
C GLY A 188 -10.61 -7.19 6.26
N VAL A 189 -11.30 -6.24 6.91
CA VAL A 189 -12.73 -6.35 7.23
C VAL A 189 -13.56 -6.33 5.95
N GLY A 190 -13.18 -5.52 4.98
CA GLY A 190 -13.89 -5.41 3.71
C GLY A 190 -13.89 -6.71 2.93
N GLN A 191 -12.75 -7.39 2.84
CA GLN A 191 -12.67 -8.74 2.27
C GLN A 191 -13.59 -9.71 2.99
N ALA A 192 -13.61 -9.66 4.32
CA ALA A 192 -14.50 -10.52 5.11
C ALA A 192 -15.98 -10.24 4.75
N LEU A 193 -16.38 -8.98 4.60
CA LEU A 193 -17.75 -8.61 4.26
C LEU A 193 -18.14 -8.94 2.80
N MET A 194 -17.20 -8.88 1.86
CA MET A 194 -17.45 -9.12 0.44
C MET A 194 -17.57 -10.62 0.11
N TRP A 195 -16.81 -11.48 0.79
CA TRP A 195 -16.78 -12.93 0.54
C TRP A 195 -18.18 -13.60 0.52
N PRO A 196 -19.05 -13.41 1.53
CA PRO A 196 -20.39 -13.99 1.55
C PRO A 196 -21.30 -13.54 0.41
N VAL A 197 -21.05 -12.34 -0.14
CA VAL A 197 -21.87 -11.74 -1.19
C VAL A 197 -21.45 -12.21 -2.58
N MET A 198 -20.14 -12.32 -2.81
CA MET A 198 -19.60 -12.50 -4.16
C MET A 198 -19.44 -13.96 -4.57
N GLY A 199 -19.52 -14.88 -3.62
CA GLY A 199 -19.32 -16.31 -3.86
C GLY A 199 -17.89 -16.66 -4.22
N PHE A 200 -17.61 -17.95 -4.45
CA PHE A 200 -16.24 -18.46 -4.57
C PHE A 200 -15.45 -17.88 -5.75
N ALA A 201 -16.06 -17.80 -6.94
CA ALA A 201 -15.36 -17.37 -8.16
C ALA A 201 -14.94 -15.89 -8.14
N ASN A 202 -15.81 -14.99 -7.64
CA ASN A 202 -15.50 -13.57 -7.56
C ASN A 202 -14.81 -13.21 -6.23
N GLY A 203 -15.14 -13.90 -5.14
CA GLY A 203 -14.55 -13.66 -3.82
C GLY A 203 -13.04 -13.88 -3.80
N ASP A 204 -12.53 -14.90 -4.50
CA ASP A 204 -11.09 -15.15 -4.61
C ASP A 204 -10.37 -14.01 -5.34
N PHE A 205 -10.87 -13.59 -6.51
CA PHE A 205 -10.30 -12.47 -7.27
C PHE A 205 -10.24 -11.19 -6.44
N PHE A 206 -11.34 -10.81 -5.78
CA PHE A 206 -11.36 -9.61 -4.94
C PHE A 206 -10.56 -9.77 -3.63
N SER A 207 -10.24 -10.99 -3.20
CA SER A 207 -9.37 -11.17 -2.02
C SER A 207 -7.95 -10.67 -2.24
N TRP A 208 -7.44 -10.62 -3.46
CA TRP A 208 -6.10 -10.10 -3.72
C TRP A 208 -6.09 -8.83 -4.57
N ALA A 209 -7.14 -8.57 -5.36
CA ALA A 209 -7.30 -7.40 -6.22
C ALA A 209 -8.31 -6.36 -5.70
N SER A 210 -8.81 -6.48 -4.46
CA SER A 210 -9.68 -5.45 -3.88
C SER A 210 -8.91 -4.21 -3.50
N ASP A 211 -9.61 -3.09 -3.50
CA ASP A 211 -9.21 -1.75 -3.06
C ASP A 211 -10.13 -1.30 -1.91
N THR A 212 -9.79 -0.22 -1.23
CA THR A 212 -10.57 0.22 -0.03
C THR A 212 -11.99 0.65 -0.35
N ASP A 213 -12.25 1.11 -1.57
CA ASP A 213 -13.55 1.55 -2.08
C ASP A 213 -14.41 0.37 -2.57
N TYR A 214 -13.79 -0.69 -3.08
CA TYR A 214 -14.50 -1.92 -3.45
C TYR A 214 -15.24 -2.56 -2.28
N VAL A 215 -14.82 -2.34 -1.03
CA VAL A 215 -15.55 -2.79 0.17
C VAL A 215 -17.02 -2.38 0.17
N LEU A 216 -17.33 -1.20 -0.38
CA LEU A 216 -18.69 -0.65 -0.36
C LEU A 216 -19.57 -1.22 -1.48
N TRP A 217 -18.99 -1.49 -2.66
CA TRP A 217 -19.78 -1.77 -3.86
C TRP A 217 -20.59 -3.08 -3.79
N PRO A 218 -20.01 -4.25 -3.42
CA PRO A 218 -20.79 -5.47 -3.28
C PRO A 218 -21.84 -5.39 -2.19
N LEU A 219 -21.59 -4.65 -1.11
CA LEU A 219 -22.58 -4.45 -0.04
C LEU A 219 -23.79 -3.65 -0.55
N LEU A 220 -23.55 -2.60 -1.33
CA LEU A 220 -24.61 -1.82 -1.96
C LEU A 220 -25.39 -2.65 -2.98
N ILE A 221 -24.69 -3.41 -3.83
CA ILE A 221 -25.31 -4.30 -4.82
C ILE A 221 -26.17 -5.37 -4.12
N ALA A 222 -25.67 -5.99 -3.05
CA ALA A 222 -26.42 -6.97 -2.27
C ALA A 222 -27.65 -6.36 -1.62
N LEU A 223 -27.56 -5.15 -1.10
CA LEU A 223 -28.70 -4.43 -0.52
C LEU A 223 -29.77 -4.18 -1.58
N VAL A 224 -29.37 -3.70 -2.76
CA VAL A 224 -30.28 -3.45 -3.89
C VAL A 224 -30.92 -4.75 -4.37
N GLY A 225 -30.15 -5.84 -4.50
CA GLY A 225 -30.68 -7.17 -4.84
C GLY A 225 -31.75 -7.63 -3.85
N ARG A 226 -31.48 -7.54 -2.55
CA ARG A 226 -32.46 -7.85 -1.49
C ARG A 226 -33.73 -7.01 -1.60
N ILE A 227 -33.63 -5.72 -1.92
CA ILE A 227 -34.79 -4.83 -2.11
C ILE A 227 -35.58 -5.23 -3.37
N LEU A 228 -34.89 -5.64 -4.44
CA LEU A 228 -35.50 -6.08 -5.70
C LEU A 228 -35.97 -7.54 -5.68
N GLY A 229 -35.78 -8.27 -4.58
CA GLY A 229 -36.13 -9.68 -4.44
C GLY A 229 -35.27 -10.61 -5.31
N ARG A 230 -34.04 -10.22 -5.63
CA ARG A 230 -33.09 -10.98 -6.46
C ARG A 230 -31.74 -11.16 -5.77
#